data_AF-A0A059LR61-F1
#
_entry.id   AF-A0A059LR61-F1
#
_cell.length_a   1.000
_cell.length_b   1.000
_cell.length_c   1.000
_cell.angle_alpha   90.00
_cell.angle_beta   90.00
_cell.angle_gamma   90.00
#
_symmetry.space_group_name_H-M   'P 1'
#
loop_
_entity.id
_entity.type
_entity.pdbx_description
1 polymer ?
#
loop_
_entity_poly.entity_id
_entity_poly.type
_entity_poly.pdbx_seq_one_letter_code
_entity_poly.pdbx_strand_id
1 'polypeptide(L)'
;MNYNLAWPPQTFSQRALSVLLAVAAVHDGYVLSRSVISSPVGGELMAECLGQSLRDKGTELHPRHAFQRVESSPGQFETKYEARSYRGPDGELHTPKATASYNAMAVQSIVLDIKDAICRVSDTPFDPEENASIPTAAYELPDGQEIQIGPDRFTIPELLFDPELLSRYGRPGKAALASAPPGEGGEPGSLLSLQDTVNASISRCDVDVRREFYGGVVLVGGTSLLQGLRERLEKQLTAIAPQVARVKVGREGEGGGVLDEGECDEHGMCVNLSFIDTTRREL
;
A
#
# COMPACT_ATOMS: atom_id res chain seq x y z
N MET A 1 -11.36 -9.72 36.38
CA MET A 1 -11.71 -10.57 35.23
C MET A 1 -10.77 -10.19 34.11
N ASN A 2 -9.90 -11.11 33.69
CA ASN A 2 -8.86 -10.85 32.70
C ASN A 2 -9.48 -10.66 31.32
N TYR A 3 -9.41 -9.44 30.78
CA TYR A 3 -9.73 -9.18 29.38
C TYR A 3 -8.54 -9.59 28.52
N ASN A 4 -8.37 -10.91 28.32
CA ASN A 4 -7.61 -11.39 27.18
C ASN A 4 -8.39 -10.96 25.93
N LEU A 5 -7.95 -9.88 25.30
CA LEU A 5 -8.37 -9.45 23.96
C LEU A 5 -7.81 -10.44 22.93
N ALA A 6 -8.32 -11.66 22.97
CA ALA A 6 -8.16 -12.61 21.87
C ALA A 6 -8.97 -12.06 20.69
N TRP A 7 -8.26 -11.67 19.63
CA TRP A 7 -8.84 -11.27 18.36
C TRP A 7 -9.86 -12.31 17.88
N PRO A 8 -11.05 -11.91 17.40
CA PRO A 8 -12.00 -12.88 16.88
C PRO A 8 -11.41 -13.58 15.65
N PRO A 9 -11.62 -14.90 15.49
CA PRO A 9 -11.31 -15.56 14.24
C PRO A 9 -12.21 -14.94 13.16
N GLN A 10 -11.63 -14.10 12.29
CA GLN A 10 -12.38 -13.48 11.21
C GLN A 10 -12.73 -14.53 10.16
N THR A 11 -13.85 -15.22 10.37
CA THR A 11 -14.61 -15.91 9.34
C THR A 11 -15.46 -14.87 8.62
N PHE A 12 -14.84 -14.06 7.76
CA PHE A 12 -15.56 -13.35 6.70
C PHE A 12 -15.07 -13.92 5.38
N SER A 13 -15.80 -14.97 4.98
CA SER A 13 -15.72 -15.61 3.67
C SER A 13 -15.79 -14.55 2.57
N GLN A 14 -14.90 -14.65 1.58
CA GLN A 14 -14.80 -13.81 0.38
C GLN A 14 -14.37 -12.34 0.60
N ARG A 15 -13.12 -12.11 1.01
CA ARG A 15 -12.41 -10.93 0.48
C ARG A 15 -12.04 -11.26 -0.96
N ALA A 16 -12.85 -10.78 -1.91
CA ALA A 16 -12.41 -10.62 -3.28
C ALA A 16 -11.07 -9.88 -3.22
N LEU A 17 -10.01 -10.47 -3.75
CA LEU A 17 -8.72 -9.79 -3.87
C LEU A 17 -8.94 -8.54 -4.71
N SER A 18 -9.03 -7.41 -4.03
CA SER A 18 -9.09 -6.09 -4.64
C SER A 18 -7.85 -5.95 -5.51
N VAL A 19 -8.03 -5.43 -6.72
CA VAL A 19 -6.92 -5.12 -7.62
C VAL A 19 -6.24 -3.86 -7.07
N LEU A 20 -4.95 -3.95 -6.72
CA LEU A 20 -4.25 -2.92 -5.93
C LEU A 20 -3.14 -2.19 -6.71
N LEU A 21 -2.59 -2.84 -7.73
CA LEU A 21 -1.78 -2.23 -8.77
C LEU A 21 -2.36 -2.65 -10.11
N ALA A 22 -2.61 -1.69 -11.00
CA ALA A 22 -3.04 -1.92 -12.36
C ALA A 22 -2.22 -1.08 -13.32
N VAL A 23 -1.74 -1.69 -14.40
CA VAL A 23 -1.06 -0.99 -15.49
C VAL A 23 -1.89 -1.13 -16.74
N ALA A 24 -2.11 -0.02 -17.44
CA ALA A 24 -2.85 0.01 -18.69
C ALA A 24 -2.20 0.97 -19.67
N ALA A 25 -2.03 0.53 -20.91
CA ALA A 25 -1.60 1.35 -22.03
C ALA A 25 -2.78 2.18 -22.56
N VAL A 26 -2.53 3.45 -22.83
CA VAL A 26 -3.48 4.36 -23.47
C VAL A 26 -2.86 4.89 -24.76
N HIS A 27 -3.55 4.69 -25.88
CA HIS A 27 -3.12 5.15 -27.20
C HIS A 27 -4.29 5.84 -27.90
N ASP A 28 -4.08 7.06 -28.39
CA ASP A 28 -5.10 7.97 -28.92
C ASP A 28 -6.33 8.11 -28.00
N GLY A 29 -6.12 8.15 -26.68
CA GLY A 29 -7.20 8.24 -25.68
C GLY A 29 -7.98 6.94 -25.46
N TYR A 30 -7.57 5.83 -26.07
CA TYR A 30 -8.18 4.52 -25.87
C TYR A 30 -7.29 3.61 -25.01
N VAL A 31 -7.90 2.96 -24.03
CA VAL A 31 -7.23 1.92 -23.24
C VAL A 31 -7.07 0.66 -24.09
N LEU A 32 -5.84 0.19 -24.27
CA LEU A 32 -5.57 -1.08 -24.93
C LEU A 32 -5.88 -2.24 -23.99
N SER A 33 -7.06 -2.85 -24.10
CA SER A 33 -7.54 -3.87 -23.14
C SER A 33 -6.59 -5.05 -22.92
N ARG A 34 -5.80 -5.43 -23.94
CA ARG A 34 -4.81 -6.54 -23.83
C ARG A 34 -3.57 -6.17 -23.01
N SER A 35 -3.27 -4.88 -22.89
CA SER A 35 -2.15 -4.37 -22.11
C SER A 35 -2.47 -4.33 -20.61
N VAL A 36 -3.74 -4.47 -20.22
CA VAL A 36 -4.15 -4.33 -18.83
C VAL A 36 -3.60 -5.50 -18.01
N ILE A 37 -2.72 -5.19 -17.06
CA ILE A 37 -2.17 -6.15 -16.11
C ILE A 37 -2.46 -5.65 -14.71
N SER A 38 -2.91 -6.56 -13.83
CA SER A 38 -3.08 -6.30 -12.42
C SER A 38 -2.13 -7.14 -11.57
N SER A 39 -1.70 -6.57 -10.45
CA SER A 39 -0.94 -7.24 -9.41
C SER A 39 -1.57 -6.96 -8.04
N PRO A 40 -1.59 -7.94 -7.12
CA PRO A 40 -2.02 -7.71 -5.74
C PRO A 40 -0.98 -6.92 -4.92
N VAL A 41 0.22 -6.70 -5.46
CA VAL A 41 1.30 -5.98 -4.78
C VAL A 41 1.06 -4.47 -4.90
N GLY A 42 0.39 -3.90 -3.88
CA GLY A 42 0.09 -2.46 -3.81
C GLY A 42 -0.04 -1.95 -2.38
N GLY A 43 -0.62 -0.75 -2.22
CA GLY A 43 -0.64 -0.03 -0.95
C GLY A 43 -1.38 -0.72 0.20
N GLU A 44 -2.40 -1.53 -0.09
CA GLU A 44 -3.12 -2.31 0.92
C GLU A 44 -2.26 -3.46 1.44
N LEU A 45 -1.61 -4.22 0.55
CA LEU A 45 -0.71 -5.31 0.93
C LEU A 45 0.44 -4.78 1.79
N MET A 46 1.00 -3.62 1.44
CA MET A 46 1.99 -2.93 2.27
C MET A 46 1.48 -2.63 3.67
N ALA A 47 0.25 -2.10 3.78
CA ALA A 47 -0.36 -1.81 5.06
C ALA A 47 -0.62 -3.10 5.87
N GLU A 48 -1.10 -4.17 5.25
CA GLU A 48 -1.28 -5.46 5.91
C GLU A 48 0.05 -6.03 6.43
N CYS A 49 1.12 -5.97 5.63
CA CYS A 49 2.47 -6.38 6.00
C CYS A 49 3.04 -5.53 7.14
N LEU A 50 2.87 -4.20 7.09
CA LEU A 50 3.30 -3.29 8.15
C LEU A 50 2.54 -3.57 9.45
N GLY A 51 1.22 -3.74 9.37
CA GLY A 51 0.39 -4.11 10.51
C GLY A 51 0.80 -5.45 11.11
N GLN A 52 1.21 -6.42 10.27
CA GLN A 52 1.75 -7.68 10.76
C GLN A 52 3.09 -7.49 11.48
N SER A 53 4.02 -6.71 10.94
CA SER A 53 5.29 -6.40 11.60
C SER A 53 5.09 -5.72 12.96
N LEU A 54 4.17 -4.76 13.04
CA LEU A 54 3.84 -4.08 14.30
C LEU A 54 3.31 -5.07 15.35
N ARG A 55 2.44 -6.01 14.93
CA ARG A 55 1.93 -7.08 15.81
C ARG A 55 3.03 -8.03 16.27
N ASP A 56 3.93 -8.43 15.38
CA ASP A 56 5.02 -9.34 15.70
C ASP A 56 6.01 -8.70 16.71
N LYS A 57 6.10 -7.37 16.73
CA LYS A 57 6.84 -6.58 17.73
C LYS A 57 6.05 -6.31 19.02
N GLY A 58 4.84 -6.82 19.14
CA GLY A 58 3.98 -6.63 20.32
C GLY A 58 3.37 -5.23 20.44
N THR A 59 3.27 -4.48 19.34
CA THR A 59 2.59 -3.17 19.34
C THR A 59 1.08 -3.36 19.19
N GLU A 60 0.32 -2.97 20.22
CA GLU A 60 -1.14 -2.95 20.17
C GLU A 60 -1.64 -1.60 19.68
N LEU A 61 -2.43 -1.61 18.60
CA LEU A 61 -2.97 -0.41 18.00
C LEU A 61 -4.39 -0.14 18.50
N HIS A 62 -4.56 0.98 19.21
CA HIS A 62 -5.85 1.40 19.74
C HIS A 62 -6.45 2.55 18.92
N PRO A 63 -7.61 2.36 18.30
CA PRO A 63 -8.26 3.44 17.56
C PRO A 63 -8.81 4.51 18.51
N ARG A 64 -9.01 5.73 17.98
CA ARG A 64 -9.48 6.90 18.75
C ARG A 64 -10.77 6.69 19.55
N HIS A 65 -11.61 5.75 19.13
CA HIS A 65 -12.85 5.43 19.83
C HIS A 65 -12.69 4.42 20.98
N ALA A 66 -11.51 3.79 21.10
CA ALA A 66 -11.19 2.77 22.10
C ALA A 66 -10.54 3.34 23.37
N PHE A 67 -10.17 4.62 23.39
CA PHE A 67 -9.58 5.27 24.56
C PHE A 67 -10.10 6.69 24.76
N GLN A 68 -9.92 7.20 25.98
CA GLN A 68 -10.17 8.58 26.34
C GLN A 68 -8.98 9.12 27.12
N ARG A 69 -8.48 10.30 26.74
CA ARG A 69 -7.52 11.04 27.56
C ARG A 69 -8.30 11.76 28.66
N VAL A 70 -8.00 11.42 29.91
CA VAL A 70 -8.66 11.97 31.10
C VAL A 70 -7.61 12.70 31.92
N GLU A 71 -7.91 13.92 32.35
CA GLU A 71 -7.06 14.66 33.28
C GLU A 71 -7.19 14.01 34.68
N SER A 72 -6.11 13.41 35.17
CA SER A 72 -6.07 12.74 36.47
C SER A 72 -5.68 13.71 37.59
N SER A 73 -4.83 14.69 37.28
CA SER A 73 -4.46 15.82 38.14
C SER A 73 -4.23 17.07 37.29
N PRO A 74 -4.26 18.30 37.86
CA PRO A 74 -4.09 19.52 37.08
C PRO A 74 -2.83 19.50 36.20
N GLY A 75 -3.01 19.44 34.88
CA GLY A 75 -1.93 19.35 33.90
C GLY A 75 -1.36 17.95 33.63
N GLN A 76 -1.87 16.90 34.28
CA GLN A 76 -1.47 15.51 34.04
C GLN A 76 -2.62 14.73 33.38
N PHE A 77 -2.39 14.28 32.14
CA PHE A 77 -3.36 13.51 31.37
C PHE A 77 -2.95 12.04 31.36
N GLU A 78 -3.92 11.16 31.57
CA GLU A 78 -3.77 9.71 31.50
C GLU A 78 -4.71 9.14 30.43
N THR A 79 -4.21 8.19 29.64
CA THR A 79 -5.03 7.50 28.64
C THR A 79 -5.75 6.33 29.29
N LYS A 80 -7.09 6.39 29.31
CA LYS A 80 -7.94 5.31 29.79
C LYS A 80 -8.55 4.55 28.63
N TYR A 81 -8.24 3.26 28.55
CA TYR A 81 -8.84 2.33 27.58
C TYR A 81 -10.17 1.81 28.12
N GLU A 82 -11.17 2.69 28.15
CA GLU A 82 -12.54 2.36 28.55
C GLU A 82 -13.46 2.48 27.32
N ALA A 83 -14.40 1.55 27.17
CA ALA A 83 -15.45 1.69 26.17
C ALA A 83 -16.21 2.99 26.46
N ARG A 84 -16.15 3.96 25.53
CA ARG A 84 -16.74 5.29 25.70
C ARG A 84 -18.21 5.15 26.05
N SER A 85 -18.56 5.29 27.32
CA SER A 85 -19.94 5.12 27.75
C SER A 85 -20.64 6.48 27.68
N TYR A 86 -21.83 6.51 27.09
CA TYR A 86 -22.70 7.69 27.08
C TYR A 86 -23.99 7.37 27.83
N ARG A 87 -24.58 8.39 28.45
CA ARG A 87 -25.88 8.24 29.09
C ARG A 87 -26.97 8.42 28.04
N GLY A 88 -27.79 7.40 27.82
CA GLY A 88 -28.91 7.45 26.90
C GLY A 88 -30.04 8.35 27.39
N PRO A 89 -31.04 8.64 26.53
CA PRO A 89 -32.26 9.36 26.93
C PRO A 89 -33.05 8.66 28.05
N ASP A 90 -32.84 7.35 28.19
CA ASP A 90 -33.35 6.46 29.23
C ASP A 90 -32.60 6.56 30.57
N GLY A 91 -31.48 7.31 30.60
CA GLY A 91 -30.63 7.41 31.77
C GLY A 91 -29.67 6.23 31.95
N GLU A 92 -29.69 5.24 31.07
CA GLU A 92 -28.81 4.06 31.12
C GLU A 92 -27.43 4.36 30.53
N LEU A 93 -26.44 3.60 30.96
CA LEU A 93 -25.06 3.72 30.48
C LEU A 93 -24.88 2.87 29.22
N HIS A 94 -24.89 3.50 28.06
CA HIS A 94 -24.70 2.85 26.76
C HIS A 94 -23.24 2.96 26.31
N THR A 95 -22.60 1.83 26.06
CA THR A 95 -21.33 1.80 25.32
C THR A 95 -21.64 1.62 23.83
N PRO A 96 -21.27 2.54 22.92
CA PRO A 96 -21.31 2.28 21.49
C PRO A 96 -20.44 1.05 21.24
N LYS A 97 -21.08 -0.09 20.98
CA LYS A 97 -20.37 -1.28 20.56
C LYS A 97 -19.95 -1.03 19.12
N ALA A 98 -18.75 -0.47 18.94
CA ALA A 98 -18.11 -0.46 17.64
C ALA A 98 -18.19 -1.87 17.07
N THR A 99 -18.73 -2.00 15.86
CA THR A 99 -18.79 -3.30 15.19
C THR A 99 -17.36 -3.77 14.93
N ALA A 100 -17.16 -5.09 14.83
CA ALA A 100 -15.84 -5.64 14.53
C ALA A 100 -15.25 -5.09 13.20
N SER A 101 -16.11 -4.84 12.21
CA SER A 101 -15.72 -4.23 10.94
C SER A 101 -15.28 -2.77 11.08
N TYR A 102 -15.99 -1.97 11.88
CA TYR A 102 -15.60 -0.58 12.14
C TYR A 102 -14.27 -0.51 12.91
N ASN A 103 -14.08 -1.38 13.91
CA ASN A 103 -12.82 -1.46 14.65
C ASN A 103 -11.65 -1.84 13.74
N ALA A 104 -11.83 -2.87 12.89
CA ALA A 104 -10.82 -3.29 11.93
C ALA A 104 -10.45 -2.15 10.95
N MET A 105 -11.44 -1.43 10.41
CA MET A 105 -11.22 -0.27 9.54
C MET A 105 -10.47 0.86 10.28
N ALA A 106 -10.81 1.14 11.53
CA ALA A 106 -10.16 2.19 12.31
C ALA A 106 -8.70 1.83 12.65
N VAL A 107 -8.41 0.57 12.98
CA VAL A 107 -7.03 0.09 13.17
C VAL A 107 -6.25 0.17 11.86
N GLN A 108 -6.86 -0.26 10.75
CA GLN A 108 -6.24 -0.20 9.43
C GLN A 108 -5.92 1.24 9.01
N SER A 109 -6.80 2.20 9.33
CA SER A 109 -6.55 3.62 9.07
C SER A 109 -5.29 4.12 9.78
N ILE A 110 -5.05 3.68 11.02
CA ILE A 110 -3.79 4.00 11.73
C ILE A 110 -2.58 3.43 10.99
N VAL A 111 -2.66 2.18 10.52
CA VAL A 111 -1.55 1.55 9.80
C VAL A 111 -1.27 2.25 8.45
N LEU A 112 -2.32 2.71 7.76
CA LEU A 112 -2.18 3.52 6.55
C LEU A 112 -1.51 4.86 6.84
N ASP A 113 -1.94 5.57 7.89
CA ASP A 113 -1.32 6.83 8.32
C ASP A 113 0.17 6.62 8.66
N ILE A 114 0.50 5.55 9.39
CA ILE A 114 1.89 5.18 9.69
C ILE A 114 2.66 4.99 8.40
N LYS A 115 2.15 4.16 7.48
CA LYS A 115 2.78 3.86 6.18
C LYS A 115 3.06 5.15 5.40
N ASP A 116 2.08 6.03 5.24
CA ASP A 116 2.21 7.25 4.46
C ASP A 116 3.14 8.28 5.14
N ALA A 117 3.22 8.30 6.47
CA ALA A 117 4.07 9.22 7.21
C ALA A 117 5.56 8.85 7.19
N ILE A 118 5.90 7.56 7.22
CA ILE A 118 7.28 7.11 7.46
C ILE A 118 7.90 6.30 6.33
N CYS A 119 7.09 5.60 5.51
CA CYS A 119 7.64 4.68 4.52
C CYS A 119 8.22 5.47 3.35
N ARG A 120 9.35 4.99 2.83
CA ARG A 120 10.06 5.62 1.70
C ARG A 120 10.72 4.54 0.85
N VAL A 121 10.76 4.76 -0.45
CA VAL A 121 11.49 3.90 -1.37
C VAL A 121 12.97 4.28 -1.35
N SER A 122 13.84 3.29 -1.26
CA SER A 122 15.29 3.47 -1.38
C SER A 122 15.72 3.53 -2.84
N ASP A 123 16.76 4.31 -3.14
CA ASP A 123 17.36 4.38 -4.49
C ASP A 123 18.18 3.14 -4.86
N THR A 124 18.57 2.37 -3.84
CA THR A 124 19.29 1.10 -3.93
C THR A 124 18.38 -0.07 -3.56
N PRO A 125 18.62 -1.26 -4.13
CA PRO A 125 17.94 -2.48 -3.71
C PRO A 125 18.06 -2.70 -2.21
N PHE A 126 17.06 -3.36 -1.64
CA PHE A 126 17.09 -3.70 -0.22
C PHE A 126 18.29 -4.61 0.10
N ASP A 127 19.17 -4.13 0.99
CA ASP A 127 20.22 -4.94 1.60
C ASP A 127 19.89 -5.15 3.09
N PRO A 128 19.79 -6.40 3.57
CA PRO A 128 19.42 -6.68 4.95
C PRO A 128 20.44 -6.19 5.99
N GLU A 129 21.73 -6.19 5.64
CA GLU A 129 22.81 -5.78 6.55
C GLU A 129 22.88 -4.26 6.65
N GLU A 130 22.82 -3.57 5.50
CA GLU A 130 22.78 -2.10 5.47
C GLU A 130 21.51 -1.59 6.15
N ASN A 131 20.37 -2.24 5.91
CA ASN A 131 19.09 -1.78 6.45
C ASN A 131 18.95 -2.01 7.95
N ALA A 132 19.65 -2.99 8.52
CA ALA A 132 19.70 -3.19 9.97
C ALA A 132 20.38 -2.02 10.70
N SER A 133 21.26 -1.28 10.00
CA SER A 133 21.95 -0.11 10.55
C SER A 133 21.15 1.19 10.44
N ILE A 134 20.00 1.18 9.73
CA ILE A 134 19.21 2.39 9.50
C ILE A 134 18.52 2.82 10.81
N PRO A 135 18.68 4.10 11.22
CA PRO A 135 18.01 4.62 12.42
C PRO A 135 16.49 4.48 12.35
N THR A 136 15.90 4.11 13.49
CA THR A 136 14.44 4.06 13.64
C THR A 136 13.82 5.44 13.51
N ALA A 137 12.57 5.49 13.07
CA ALA A 137 11.74 6.69 13.11
C ALA A 137 10.70 6.54 14.22
N ALA A 138 10.52 7.59 15.03
CA ALA A 138 9.45 7.67 16.00
C ALA A 138 8.13 8.04 15.31
N TYR A 139 7.03 7.42 15.74
CA TYR A 139 5.68 7.78 15.34
C TYR A 139 4.79 7.83 16.58
N GLU A 140 3.99 8.89 16.73
CA GLU A 140 3.04 9.05 17.82
C GLU A 140 1.70 8.40 17.45
N LEU A 141 1.31 7.36 18.18
CA LEU A 141 0.01 6.71 18.05
C LEU A 141 -1.12 7.63 18.52
N PRO A 142 -2.38 7.38 18.11
CA PRO A 142 -3.49 8.25 18.50
C PRO A 142 -3.70 8.40 20.02
N ASP A 143 -3.29 7.39 20.80
CA ASP A 143 -3.33 7.34 22.25
C ASP A 143 -2.20 8.14 22.94
N GLY A 144 -1.27 8.69 22.15
CA GLY A 144 -0.09 9.43 22.59
C GLY A 144 1.14 8.55 22.85
N GLN A 145 1.05 7.23 22.63
CA GLN A 145 2.21 6.35 22.77
C GLN A 145 3.14 6.52 21.56
N GLU A 146 4.44 6.68 21.81
CA GLU A 146 5.44 6.66 20.75
C GLU A 146 5.91 5.23 20.43
N ILE A 147 5.95 4.91 19.13
CA ILE A 147 6.50 3.66 18.61
C ILE A 147 7.72 3.93 17.73
N GLN A 148 8.67 2.99 17.73
CA GLN A 148 9.89 3.06 16.93
C GLN A 148 9.80 2.12 15.74
N ILE A 149 9.88 2.67 14.53
CA ILE A 149 9.77 1.92 13.29
C ILE A 149 11.13 1.94 12.59
N GLY A 150 11.76 0.76 12.53
CA GLY A 150 13.08 0.56 11.96
C GLY A 150 13.06 0.24 10.45
N PRO A 151 13.69 -0.88 10.02
CA PRO A 151 13.93 -1.16 8.61
C PRO A 151 12.66 -1.35 7.78
N ASP A 152 11.54 -1.73 8.39
CA ASP A 152 10.26 -1.94 7.69
C ASP A 152 9.81 -0.72 6.90
N ARG A 153 10.20 0.50 7.29
CA ARG A 153 9.86 1.70 6.53
C ARG A 153 10.47 1.74 5.12
N PHE A 154 11.48 0.91 4.85
CA PHE A 154 12.08 0.71 3.52
C PHE A 154 11.74 -0.66 2.95
N THR A 155 11.73 -1.71 3.78
CA THR A 155 11.39 -3.07 3.35
C THR A 155 9.96 -3.15 2.80
N ILE A 156 9.00 -2.45 3.42
CA ILE A 156 7.59 -2.49 3.01
C ILE A 156 7.42 -1.86 1.61
N PRO A 157 7.96 -0.66 1.32
CA PRO A 157 8.02 -0.14 -0.05
C PRO A 157 8.75 -1.03 -1.06
N GLU A 158 9.83 -1.71 -0.64
CA GLU A 158 10.60 -2.58 -1.54
C GLU A 158 9.75 -3.75 -2.05
N LEU A 159 8.66 -4.13 -1.38
CA LEU A 159 7.74 -5.17 -1.87
C LEU A 159 7.22 -4.88 -3.29
N LEU A 160 7.14 -3.60 -3.71
CA LEU A 160 6.81 -3.26 -5.10
C LEU A 160 7.88 -3.70 -6.10
N PHE A 161 9.15 -3.67 -5.72
CA PHE A 161 10.28 -3.95 -6.61
C PHE A 161 10.78 -5.39 -6.46
N ASP A 162 10.65 -5.97 -5.26
CA ASP A 162 11.02 -7.33 -4.91
C ASP A 162 9.90 -8.01 -4.08
N PRO A 163 8.90 -8.62 -4.77
CA PRO A 163 7.82 -9.34 -4.10
C PRO A 163 8.28 -10.59 -3.31
N GLU A 164 9.50 -11.11 -3.49
CA GLU A 164 9.98 -12.29 -2.77
C GLU A 164 10.13 -12.01 -1.26
N LEU A 165 10.33 -10.74 -0.91
CA LEU A 165 10.37 -10.25 0.47
C LEU A 165 9.04 -10.46 1.23
N LEU A 166 7.93 -10.74 0.54
CA LEU A 166 6.64 -11.07 1.16
C LEU A 166 6.72 -12.28 2.07
N SER A 167 7.65 -13.21 1.81
CA SER A 167 7.92 -14.38 2.65
C SER A 167 8.19 -14.01 4.13
N ARG A 168 8.65 -12.79 4.40
CA ARG A 168 8.94 -12.27 5.75
C ARG A 168 7.70 -11.90 6.55
N TYR A 169 6.58 -11.62 5.89
CA TYR A 169 5.40 -11.02 6.53
C TYR A 169 4.28 -12.03 6.84
N GLY A 170 4.61 -13.31 7.02
CA GLY A 170 3.68 -14.31 7.55
C GLY A 170 2.39 -14.46 6.74
N ARG A 171 1.23 -14.18 7.38
CA ARG A 171 -0.11 -14.37 6.77
C ARG A 171 -0.33 -13.52 5.51
N PRO A 172 -0.19 -12.18 5.52
CA PRO A 172 -0.42 -11.37 4.32
C PRO A 172 0.49 -11.78 3.15
N GLY A 173 1.76 -12.07 3.42
CA GLY A 173 2.68 -12.56 2.38
C GLY A 173 2.23 -13.87 1.74
N LYS A 174 1.85 -14.87 2.54
CA LYS A 174 1.32 -16.15 2.03
C LYS A 174 0.01 -15.97 1.27
N ALA A 175 -0.88 -15.10 1.73
CA ALA A 175 -2.14 -14.82 1.06
C ALA A 175 -1.93 -14.16 -0.31
N ALA A 176 -1.02 -13.18 -0.39
CA ALA A 176 -0.66 -12.52 -1.63
C ALA A 176 -0.03 -13.50 -2.64
N LEU A 177 0.90 -14.34 -2.19
CA LEU A 177 1.51 -15.37 -3.04
C LEU A 177 0.50 -16.41 -3.53
N ALA A 178 -0.44 -16.82 -2.67
CA ALA A 178 -1.53 -17.72 -3.07
C ALA A 178 -2.52 -17.07 -4.05
N SER A 179 -2.61 -15.75 -4.05
CA SER A 179 -3.44 -14.98 -4.98
C SER A 179 -2.76 -14.65 -6.31
N ALA A 180 -1.49 -15.01 -6.46
CA ALA A 180 -0.74 -14.72 -7.68
C ALA A 180 -1.45 -15.35 -8.89
N PRO A 181 -1.62 -14.60 -9.99
CA PRO A 181 -2.15 -15.19 -11.22
C PRO A 181 -1.21 -16.31 -11.69
N PRO A 182 -1.75 -17.38 -12.31
CA PRO A 182 -0.92 -18.44 -12.85
C PRO A 182 0.07 -17.86 -13.87
N GLY A 183 1.33 -18.27 -13.78
CA GLY A 183 2.36 -17.81 -14.70
C GLY A 183 2.04 -18.23 -16.14
N GLU A 184 2.52 -17.46 -17.12
CA GLU A 184 2.46 -17.85 -18.53
C GLU A 184 3.25 -19.16 -18.70
N GLY A 185 2.56 -20.28 -18.95
CA GLY A 185 3.16 -21.60 -19.12
C GLY A 185 2.82 -22.67 -18.07
N GLY A 186 2.00 -22.36 -17.06
CA GLY A 186 1.52 -23.37 -16.09
C GLY A 186 2.42 -23.58 -14.87
N GLU A 187 3.46 -22.76 -14.71
CA GLU A 187 4.27 -22.70 -13.49
C GLU A 187 3.49 -22.04 -12.33
N PRO A 188 3.75 -22.43 -11.07
CA PRO A 188 3.14 -21.78 -9.90
C PRO A 188 3.39 -20.27 -9.94
N GLY A 189 2.33 -19.48 -9.75
CA GLY A 189 2.33 -18.04 -9.96
C GLY A 189 3.40 -17.33 -9.12
N SER A 190 4.34 -16.67 -9.79
CA SER A 190 5.23 -15.69 -9.17
C SER A 190 4.58 -14.32 -9.25
N LEU A 191 4.70 -13.53 -8.18
CA LEU A 191 4.22 -12.15 -8.18
C LEU A 191 5.16 -11.29 -9.01
N LEU A 192 4.58 -10.52 -9.93
CA LEU A 192 5.36 -9.56 -10.71
C LEU A 192 5.64 -8.32 -9.87
N SER A 193 6.88 -7.85 -9.95
CA SER A 193 7.28 -6.53 -9.45
C SER A 193 6.60 -5.41 -10.26
N LEU A 194 6.67 -4.18 -9.78
CA LEU A 194 6.14 -2.99 -10.42
C LEU A 194 6.77 -2.78 -11.80
N GLN A 195 8.09 -2.86 -11.89
CA GLN A 195 8.82 -2.70 -13.15
C GLN A 195 8.50 -3.82 -14.14
N ASP A 196 8.40 -5.07 -13.67
CA ASP A 196 8.08 -6.21 -14.53
C ASP A 196 6.63 -6.16 -14.99
N THR A 197 5.71 -5.69 -14.14
CA THR A 197 4.29 -5.47 -14.51
C THR A 197 4.18 -4.44 -15.62
N VAL A 198 4.92 -3.33 -15.52
CA VAL A 198 4.96 -2.29 -16.58
C VAL A 198 5.58 -2.85 -17.86
N ASN A 199 6.72 -3.54 -17.78
CA ASN A 199 7.37 -4.12 -18.94
C ASN A 199 6.51 -5.20 -19.61
N ALA A 200 5.81 -6.04 -18.84
CA ALA A 200 4.88 -7.04 -19.36
C ALA A 200 3.70 -6.37 -20.08
N SER A 201 3.17 -5.25 -19.56
CA SER A 201 2.10 -4.48 -20.20
C SER A 201 2.57 -3.90 -21.55
N ILE A 202 3.75 -3.30 -21.59
CA ILE A 202 4.38 -2.79 -22.82
C ILE A 202 4.65 -3.92 -23.82
N SER A 203 5.10 -5.08 -23.33
CA SER A 203 5.41 -6.26 -24.17
C SER A 203 4.17 -6.89 -24.81
N ARG A 204 2.98 -6.67 -24.24
CA ARG A 204 1.69 -7.07 -24.83
C ARG A 204 1.19 -6.11 -25.90
N CYS A 205 1.78 -4.93 -26.02
CA CYS A 205 1.46 -3.93 -27.04
C CYS A 205 2.27 -4.16 -28.33
N ASP A 206 1.80 -3.58 -29.43
CA ASP A 206 2.48 -3.63 -30.73
C ASP A 206 3.86 -2.96 -30.66
N VAL A 207 4.82 -3.50 -31.41
CA VAL A 207 6.25 -3.10 -31.31
C VAL A 207 6.47 -1.62 -31.60
N ASP A 208 5.67 -1.04 -32.49
CA ASP A 208 5.83 0.34 -32.97
C ASP A 208 5.56 1.38 -31.88
N VAL A 209 4.61 1.09 -30.97
CA VAL A 209 4.18 2.01 -29.89
C VAL A 209 4.97 1.83 -28.59
N ARG A 210 5.74 0.75 -28.44
CA ARG A 210 6.49 0.45 -27.20
C ARG A 210 7.45 1.56 -26.81
N ARG A 211 8.13 2.16 -27.79
CA ARG A 211 9.11 3.22 -27.55
C ARG A 211 8.45 4.45 -26.91
N GLU A 212 7.25 4.78 -27.37
CA GLU A 212 6.47 5.90 -26.87
C GLU A 212 5.96 5.63 -25.45
N PHE A 213 5.48 4.41 -25.20
CA PHE A 213 5.05 3.99 -23.87
C PHE A 213 6.14 4.03 -22.80
N TYR A 214 7.40 3.72 -23.14
CA TYR A 214 8.51 3.91 -22.20
C TYR A 214 8.75 5.40 -21.87
N GLY A 215 8.49 6.30 -22.81
CA GLY A 215 8.71 7.74 -22.67
C GLY A 215 7.53 8.51 -22.05
N GLY A 216 6.41 7.86 -21.81
CA GLY A 216 5.18 8.46 -21.29
C GLY A 216 4.55 7.64 -20.17
N VAL A 217 5.33 7.22 -19.16
CA VAL A 217 4.79 6.50 -18.01
C VAL A 217 4.25 7.50 -16.99
N VAL A 218 2.97 7.38 -16.63
CA VAL A 218 2.32 8.24 -15.66
C VAL A 218 1.87 7.43 -14.45
N LEU A 219 2.33 7.86 -13.28
CA LEU A 219 1.95 7.27 -12.00
C LEU A 219 0.70 7.96 -11.46
N VAL A 220 -0.33 7.18 -11.16
CA VAL A 220 -1.57 7.65 -10.54
C VAL A 220 -1.92 6.85 -9.29
N GLY A 221 -2.70 7.44 -8.38
CA GLY A 221 -3.19 6.78 -7.15
C GLY A 221 -2.40 7.13 -5.88
N GLY A 222 -2.96 6.84 -4.70
CA GLY A 222 -2.39 7.29 -3.41
C GLY A 222 -0.96 6.78 -3.13
N THR A 223 -0.67 5.51 -3.46
CA THR A 223 0.67 4.94 -3.23
C THR A 223 1.73 5.54 -4.18
N SER A 224 1.32 6.22 -5.27
CA SER A 224 2.26 6.90 -6.15
C SER A 224 3.01 8.06 -5.48
N LEU A 225 2.44 8.63 -4.40
CA LEU A 225 3.00 9.74 -3.62
C LEU A 225 4.12 9.32 -2.67
N LEU A 226 4.43 8.02 -2.61
CA LEU A 226 5.52 7.51 -1.80
C LEU A 226 6.86 8.13 -2.24
N GLN A 227 7.62 8.64 -1.27
CA GLN A 227 8.88 9.34 -1.54
C GLN A 227 9.91 8.37 -2.17
N GLY A 228 10.62 8.80 -3.21
CA GLY A 228 11.61 8.01 -3.94
C GLY A 228 11.05 7.02 -4.97
N LEU A 229 9.72 6.82 -5.01
CA LEU A 229 9.12 5.83 -5.91
C LEU A 229 9.31 6.16 -7.39
N ARG A 230 9.15 7.44 -7.77
CA ARG A 230 9.32 7.88 -9.16
C ARG A 230 10.74 7.61 -9.63
N GLU A 231 11.72 8.09 -8.87
CA GLU A 231 13.14 8.04 -9.20
C GLU A 231 13.61 6.58 -9.30
N ARG A 232 13.17 5.74 -8.35
CA ARG A 232 13.47 4.31 -8.35
C ARG A 232 12.84 3.60 -9.55
N LEU A 233 11.57 3.88 -9.87
CA LEU A 233 10.89 3.26 -11.01
C LEU A 233 11.53 3.68 -12.33
N GLU A 234 11.84 4.96 -12.51
CA GLU A 234 12.50 5.47 -13.72
C GLU A 234 13.85 4.78 -13.95
N LYS A 235 14.66 4.63 -12.89
CA LYS A 235 15.94 3.91 -12.95
C LYS A 235 15.76 2.44 -13.33
N GLN A 236 14.77 1.76 -12.75
CA GLN A 236 14.48 0.35 -13.05
C GLN A 236 13.98 0.16 -14.49
N LEU A 237 13.06 1.01 -14.94
CA LEU A 237 12.56 0.99 -16.31
C LEU A 237 13.65 1.32 -17.32
N THR A 238 14.56 2.26 -17.02
CA THR A 238 15.70 2.58 -17.89
C THR A 238 16.66 1.39 -18.04
N ALA A 239 16.82 0.57 -16.99
CA ALA A 239 17.64 -0.63 -17.04
C ALA A 239 17.02 -1.75 -17.90
N ILE A 240 15.68 -1.83 -17.93
CA ILE A 240 14.92 -2.84 -18.69
C ILE A 240 14.65 -2.39 -20.14
N ALA A 241 14.48 -1.09 -20.36
CA ALA A 241 14.12 -0.53 -21.65
C ALA A 241 15.24 -0.73 -22.69
N PRO A 242 14.90 -0.95 -23.97
CA PRO A 242 15.88 -0.99 -25.04
C PRO A 242 16.61 0.37 -25.12
N GLN A 243 17.93 0.34 -25.34
CA GLN A 243 18.87 1.49 -25.34
C GLN A 243 18.46 2.73 -26.19
N VAL A 244 17.45 2.57 -27.06
CA VAL A 244 16.92 3.60 -27.96
C VAL A 244 15.75 4.37 -27.33
N ALA A 245 15.09 3.84 -26.30
CA ALA A 245 13.96 4.47 -25.63
C ALA A 245 14.45 5.43 -24.52
N ARG A 246 13.93 6.66 -24.51
CA ARG A 246 14.08 7.59 -23.38
C ARG A 246 12.93 7.34 -22.43
N VAL A 247 13.23 6.95 -21.19
CA VAL A 247 12.22 6.74 -20.17
C VAL A 247 11.89 8.08 -19.50
N LYS A 248 10.60 8.35 -19.26
CA LYS A 248 10.16 9.43 -18.39
C LYS A 248 9.00 8.92 -17.53
N VAL A 249 9.08 9.21 -16.24
CA VAL A 249 8.04 8.86 -15.28
C VAL A 249 7.49 10.15 -14.66
N GLY A 250 6.22 10.44 -14.95
CA GLY A 250 5.51 11.61 -14.43
C GLY A 250 4.57 11.28 -13.27
N ARG A 251 4.21 12.32 -12.52
CA ARG A 251 3.16 12.31 -11.50
C ARG A 251 2.19 13.44 -11.77
N GLU A 252 0.90 13.19 -11.59
CA GLU A 252 -0.11 14.24 -11.65
C GLU A 252 0.06 15.18 -10.44
N GLY A 253 0.31 16.47 -10.69
CA GLY A 253 0.36 17.53 -9.65
C GLY A 253 1.73 18.06 -9.21
N GLU A 254 2.87 17.61 -9.77
CA GLU A 254 4.16 18.29 -9.55
C GLU A 254 4.48 19.28 -10.69
N GLY A 255 4.16 20.56 -10.47
CA GLY A 255 4.50 21.65 -11.38
C GLY A 255 6.02 21.86 -11.48
N GLY A 256 6.55 21.83 -12.70
CA GLY A 256 7.92 22.27 -12.99
C GLY A 256 8.60 21.68 -14.22
N GLY A 257 8.05 20.63 -14.85
CA GLY A 257 8.65 20.05 -16.05
C GLY A 257 7.76 19.04 -16.78
N VAL A 258 7.18 19.50 -17.89
CA VAL A 258 6.70 18.75 -19.08
C VAL A 258 6.10 17.36 -18.80
N LEU A 259 4.90 17.34 -18.22
CA LEU A 259 3.77 16.62 -18.80
C LEU A 259 2.59 17.58 -18.67
N ASP A 260 2.11 18.09 -19.79
CA ASP A 260 0.97 19.01 -19.82
C ASP A 260 -0.28 18.25 -19.35
N GLU A 261 -1.26 18.95 -18.77
CA GLU A 261 -2.47 18.40 -18.12
C GLU A 261 -3.40 17.57 -19.04
N GLY A 262 -2.95 17.14 -20.22
CA GLY A 262 -3.67 16.29 -21.18
C GLY A 262 -2.83 15.19 -21.84
N GLU A 263 -1.58 14.94 -21.44
CA GLU A 263 -0.70 14.01 -22.18
C GLU A 263 -1.00 12.51 -21.91
N CYS A 264 -1.67 12.17 -20.82
CA CYS A 264 -2.27 10.85 -20.64
C CYS A 264 -3.43 10.57 -21.62
N ASP A 265 -4.07 11.62 -22.15
CA ASP A 265 -5.26 11.49 -22.99
C ASP A 265 -4.93 11.24 -24.47
N GLU A 266 -3.67 11.41 -24.90
CA GLU A 266 -3.26 11.13 -26.28
C GLU A 266 -2.31 9.92 -26.39
N HIS A 267 -1.16 9.87 -25.70
CA HIS A 267 -0.20 8.75 -25.84
C HIS A 267 0.58 8.49 -24.54
N GLY A 268 0.29 7.40 -23.82
CA GLY A 268 0.99 7.10 -22.57
C GLY A 268 0.64 5.77 -21.89
N MET A 269 1.42 5.38 -20.89
CA MET A 269 1.16 4.25 -20.01
C MET A 269 0.68 4.75 -18.66
N CYS A 270 -0.54 4.38 -18.26
CA CYS A 270 -1.10 4.72 -16.97
C CYS A 270 -0.82 3.58 -15.97
N VAL A 271 -0.05 3.88 -14.94
CA VAL A 271 0.25 2.98 -13.83
C VAL A 271 -0.56 3.43 -12.64
N ASN A 272 -1.66 2.73 -12.39
CA ASN A 272 -2.54 3.01 -11.27
C ASN A 272 -2.17 2.18 -10.03
N LEU A 273 -1.70 2.88 -9.00
CA LEU A 273 -1.35 2.37 -7.68
C LEU A 273 -2.42 2.65 -6.61
N SER A 274 -3.67 2.88 -7.03
CA SER A 274 -4.82 3.16 -6.16
C SER A 274 -5.59 1.91 -5.73
N PHE A 275 -6.26 2.04 -4.59
CA PHE A 275 -7.34 1.16 -4.18
C PHE A 275 -8.52 1.24 -5.17
N ILE A 276 -8.77 0.17 -5.93
CA ILE A 276 -10.02 0.01 -6.69
C ILE A 276 -10.90 -0.93 -5.88
N ASP A 277 -11.96 -0.39 -5.27
CA ASP A 277 -13.00 -1.19 -4.66
C ASP A 277 -13.81 -1.89 -5.76
N THR A 278 -13.44 -3.14 -6.07
CA THR A 278 -14.15 -3.96 -7.04
C THR A 278 -15.52 -4.44 -6.55
N THR A 279 -15.92 -4.17 -5.30
CA THR A 279 -17.29 -4.50 -4.84
C THR A 279 -18.36 -3.62 -5.47
N ARG A 280 -17.99 -2.57 -6.22
CA ARG A 280 -18.94 -1.68 -6.92
C ARG A 280 -19.25 -2.08 -8.36
N ARG A 281 -18.84 -3.27 -8.83
CA ARG A 281 -19.08 -3.74 -10.21
C ARG A 281 -20.38 -4.53 -10.42
N GLU A 282 -21.23 -4.65 -9.41
CA GLU A 282 -22.57 -5.21 -9.55
C GLU A 282 -23.64 -4.22 -9.07
N LEU A 283 -23.98 -3.25 -9.92
CA LEU A 283 -25.29 -2.59 -9.99
C LEU A 283 -25.58 -2.22 -11.44
#